data_AF-A0A1E7X4A3-F1
#
_entry.id   AF-A0A1E7X4A3-F1
#
_cell.length_a   1.000
_cell.length_b   1.000
_cell.length_c   1.000
_cell.angle_alpha   90.00
_cell.angle_beta   90.00
_cell.angle_gamma   90.00
#
_symmetry.space_group_name_H-M   'P 1'
#
loop_
_entity.id
_entity.type
_entity.pdbx_description
1 polymer ?
#
loop_
_entity_poly.entity_id
_entity_poly.type
_entity_poly.pdbx_seq_one_letter_code
_entity_poly.pdbx_strand_id
1 'polypeptide(L)'
;MTLAARILPLMLIVLLAGCSAAVKQRIAACKIGDWQQIGKTDGLEGVPANFADRKDFCEDHDDGGKSATADAGARYTLGWQQGNTQMWTAMGVADGARGLPQQFGVRAAAEDVRKRKTPLNQGAYDAGWLKGNAQYWEGIGKRDGAAGQPIGSKEAGRSQASQAGVRFDDAAYSNGWQVGNRQFWQDAGSNDASNGVPDSELLKRAAQARSAGVQVQEDVYRAAWNAEIVNYWRNLGARDAVTGSEFGVRGREARQKGLKIFEAEYRQAWEQRLMQHWEQVGKEDGYGKPFLLEERIANARRDGVFAIPDTRAIYTRAWEAENARYCVPENAFEYGRANRAMAVEVCQPPLRDKLKRAWLSGQDFATAEARQRQAVDDARQLEARLYDGRKRLDRLERDLRNNQPTKEKPATDDSDKQNRRREQERRELIDYLRRVDRELVEARMWLDQNELHMQSLRREIY
;
A
#
# COMPACT_ATOMS: atom_id res chain seq x y z
N MET A 1 24.80 -2.36 -6.05
CA MET A 1 24.02 -3.31 -6.86
C MET A 1 22.89 -2.53 -7.52
N THR A 2 22.96 -2.37 -8.84
CA THR A 2 22.25 -1.34 -9.61
C THR A 2 20.79 -1.74 -9.90
N LEU A 3 19.88 -0.77 -9.82
CA LEU A 3 18.43 -0.91 -10.10
C LEU A 3 18.10 -1.48 -11.49
N ALA A 4 19.08 -1.57 -12.40
CA ALA A 4 18.93 -2.07 -13.77
C ALA A 4 18.60 -3.58 -13.85
N ALA A 5 18.88 -4.37 -12.81
CA ALA A 5 18.71 -5.83 -12.86
C ALA A 5 17.29 -6.32 -12.53
N ARG A 6 16.36 -5.45 -12.11
CA ARG A 6 14.98 -5.84 -11.72
C ARG A 6 13.88 -5.46 -12.72
N ILE A 7 14.19 -4.69 -13.76
CA ILE A 7 13.21 -4.25 -14.77
C ILE A 7 13.22 -5.16 -16.02
N LEU A 8 14.32 -5.87 -16.26
CA LEU A 8 14.46 -6.78 -17.41
C LEU A 8 13.48 -7.98 -17.46
N PRO A 9 13.04 -8.60 -16.35
CA PRO A 9 12.11 -9.73 -16.44
C PRO A 9 10.66 -9.31 -16.66
N LEU A 10 10.29 -8.04 -16.41
CA LEU A 10 8.90 -7.59 -16.56
C LEU A 10 8.56 -7.20 -18.01
N MET A 11 9.53 -6.69 -18.80
CA MET A 11 9.33 -6.42 -20.23
C MET A 11 9.26 -7.70 -21.08
N LEU A 12 9.91 -8.79 -20.65
CA LEU A 12 9.94 -10.05 -21.42
C LEU A 12 8.61 -10.81 -21.34
N ILE A 13 7.85 -10.68 -20.24
CA ILE A 13 6.57 -11.36 -20.03
C ILE A 13 5.43 -10.70 -20.83
N VAL A 14 5.50 -9.39 -21.09
CA VAL A 14 4.51 -8.67 -21.91
C VAL A 14 4.62 -9.04 -23.40
N LEU A 15 5.82 -9.44 -23.88
CA LEU A 15 6.03 -9.81 -25.28
C LEU A 15 5.54 -11.22 -25.63
N LEU A 16 5.48 -12.15 -24.67
CA LEU A 16 5.01 -13.53 -24.91
C LEU A 16 3.48 -13.68 -24.81
N ALA A 17 2.80 -12.82 -24.05
CA ALA A 17 1.34 -12.84 -23.93
C ALA A 17 0.62 -12.41 -25.24
N GLY A 18 1.24 -11.52 -26.03
CA GLY A 18 0.65 -10.93 -27.24
C GLY A 18 0.41 -11.92 -28.40
N CYS A 19 1.26 -12.94 -28.56
CA CYS A 19 1.09 -13.92 -29.64
C CYS A 19 -0.13 -14.82 -29.43
N SER A 20 -0.49 -15.14 -28.18
CA SER A 20 -1.65 -15.97 -27.87
C SER A 20 -2.99 -15.22 -28.03
N ALA A 21 -2.99 -13.91 -27.81
CA ALA A 21 -4.20 -13.09 -27.91
C ALA A 21 -4.61 -12.83 -29.36
N ALA A 22 -3.65 -12.54 -30.24
CA ALA A 22 -3.93 -12.30 -31.65
C ALA A 22 -4.47 -13.53 -32.39
N VAL A 23 -3.92 -14.73 -32.09
CA VAL A 23 -4.43 -15.99 -32.64
C VAL A 23 -5.85 -16.27 -32.15
N LYS A 24 -6.13 -16.10 -30.85
CA LYS A 24 -7.49 -16.25 -30.30
C LYS A 24 -8.48 -15.28 -30.95
N GLN A 25 -8.07 -14.03 -31.17
CA GLN A 25 -8.91 -13.04 -31.83
C GLN A 25 -9.19 -13.40 -33.30
N ARG A 26 -8.20 -13.93 -34.03
CA ARG A 26 -8.40 -14.46 -35.40
C ARG A 26 -9.37 -15.63 -35.43
N ILE A 27 -9.20 -16.62 -34.54
CA ILE A 27 -10.11 -17.77 -34.44
C ILE A 27 -11.54 -17.31 -34.15
N ALA A 28 -11.72 -16.35 -33.23
CA ALA A 28 -13.03 -15.77 -32.95
C ALA A 28 -13.64 -15.07 -34.19
N ALA A 29 -12.83 -14.33 -34.94
CA ALA A 29 -13.26 -13.66 -36.16
C ALA A 29 -13.61 -14.66 -37.29
N CYS A 30 -12.89 -15.79 -37.40
CA CYS A 30 -13.22 -16.88 -38.32
C CYS A 30 -14.62 -17.45 -38.02
N LYS A 31 -14.95 -17.75 -36.76
CA LYS A 31 -16.24 -18.33 -36.34
C LYS A 31 -17.46 -17.47 -36.71
N ILE A 32 -17.28 -16.16 -36.81
CA ILE A 32 -18.35 -15.22 -37.18
C ILE A 32 -18.24 -14.73 -38.64
N GLY A 33 -17.19 -15.10 -39.38
CA GLY A 33 -16.96 -14.69 -40.77
C GLY A 33 -16.54 -13.22 -40.93
N ASP A 34 -15.89 -12.62 -39.93
CA ASP A 34 -15.45 -11.22 -39.97
C ASP A 34 -14.09 -11.07 -40.67
N TRP A 35 -14.13 -11.16 -42.00
CA TRP A 35 -12.95 -11.03 -42.85
C TRP A 35 -12.25 -9.68 -42.73
N GLN A 36 -13.00 -8.60 -42.46
CA GLN A 36 -12.41 -7.27 -42.26
C GLN A 36 -11.57 -7.23 -40.99
N GLN A 37 -12.06 -7.80 -39.89
CA GLN A 37 -11.29 -7.86 -38.65
C GLN A 37 -10.05 -8.76 -38.77
N ILE A 38 -10.15 -9.89 -39.47
CA ILE A 38 -9.00 -10.76 -39.77
C ILE A 38 -7.92 -9.98 -40.54
N GLY A 39 -8.31 -9.32 -41.63
CA GLY A 39 -7.41 -8.49 -42.42
C GLY A 39 -6.78 -7.40 -41.58
N LYS A 40 -7.57 -6.69 -40.77
CA LYS A 40 -7.08 -5.63 -39.88
C LYS A 40 -6.02 -6.13 -38.90
N THR A 41 -6.21 -7.29 -38.29
CA THR A 41 -5.22 -7.88 -37.38
C THR A 41 -3.92 -8.23 -38.11
N ASP A 42 -4.00 -8.78 -39.33
CA ASP A 42 -2.82 -9.06 -40.15
C ASP A 42 -2.05 -7.79 -40.54
N GLY A 43 -2.79 -6.75 -40.94
CA GLY A 43 -2.20 -5.45 -41.26
C GLY A 43 -1.53 -4.80 -40.05
N LEU A 44 -2.11 -4.92 -38.86
CA LEU A 44 -1.53 -4.42 -37.61
C LEU A 44 -0.24 -5.14 -37.21
N GLU A 45 -0.14 -6.44 -37.52
CA GLU A 45 1.07 -7.23 -37.29
C GLU A 45 2.15 -7.02 -38.37
N GLY A 46 1.80 -6.31 -39.44
CA GLY A 46 2.69 -6.08 -40.58
C GLY A 46 2.90 -7.34 -41.42
N VAL A 47 1.94 -8.27 -41.44
CA VAL A 47 2.00 -9.46 -42.30
C VAL A 47 1.53 -9.08 -43.72
N PRO A 48 2.07 -9.66 -44.81
CA PRO A 48 1.57 -9.41 -46.15
C PRO A 48 0.10 -9.79 -46.27
N ALA A 49 -0.66 -9.06 -47.10
CA ALA A 49 -2.04 -9.42 -47.39
C ALA A 49 -2.07 -10.78 -48.11
N ASN A 50 -2.52 -11.83 -47.42
CA ASN A 50 -2.70 -13.15 -48.00
C ASN A 50 -4.05 -13.74 -47.62
N PHE A 51 -5.07 -13.42 -48.42
CA PHE A 51 -6.43 -13.91 -48.19
C PHE A 51 -6.52 -15.44 -48.34
N ALA A 52 -5.75 -16.05 -49.24
CA ALA A 52 -5.80 -17.50 -49.46
C ALA A 52 -5.36 -18.26 -48.20
N ASP A 53 -4.18 -17.95 -47.66
CA ASP A 53 -3.70 -18.59 -46.42
C ASP A 53 -4.65 -18.36 -45.24
N ARG A 54 -5.30 -17.19 -45.18
CA ARG A 54 -6.27 -16.88 -44.12
C ARG A 54 -7.61 -17.58 -44.31
N LYS A 55 -8.00 -17.81 -45.55
CA LYS A 55 -9.15 -18.64 -45.89
C LYS A 55 -8.92 -20.07 -45.41
N ASP A 56 -7.79 -20.66 -45.78
CA ASP A 56 -7.41 -22.01 -45.38
C ASP A 56 -7.32 -22.13 -43.85
N PHE A 57 -6.67 -21.16 -43.19
CA PHE A 57 -6.61 -21.12 -41.72
C PHE A 57 -8.00 -21.11 -41.05
N CYS A 58 -8.95 -20.33 -41.57
CA CYS A 58 -10.30 -20.29 -41.02
C CYS A 58 -11.09 -21.58 -41.33
N GLU A 59 -10.87 -22.23 -42.47
CA GLU A 59 -11.48 -23.52 -42.79
C GLU A 59 -11.02 -24.62 -41.82
N ASP A 60 -9.76 -24.57 -41.37
CA ASP A 60 -9.20 -25.50 -40.36
C ASP A 60 -9.72 -25.25 -38.93
N HIS A 61 -10.29 -24.07 -38.64
CA HIS A 61 -10.66 -23.62 -37.29
C HIS A 61 -12.13 -23.23 -37.14
N ASP A 62 -12.95 -23.43 -38.18
CA ASP A 62 -14.39 -23.21 -38.17
C ASP A 62 -15.15 -24.53 -37.97
N ASP A 63 -15.66 -24.73 -36.75
CA ASP A 63 -16.52 -25.87 -36.41
C ASP A 63 -17.92 -25.78 -37.08
N GLY A 64 -18.25 -24.67 -37.76
CA GLY A 64 -19.59 -24.30 -38.24
C GLY A 64 -19.78 -24.14 -39.76
N GLY A 65 -18.75 -24.35 -40.59
CA GLY A 65 -18.87 -24.44 -42.05
C GLY A 65 -19.27 -23.15 -42.81
N LYS A 66 -19.01 -21.96 -42.28
CA LYS A 66 -19.26 -20.69 -42.98
C LYS A 66 -18.16 -20.44 -44.02
N SER A 67 -18.37 -20.96 -45.22
CA SER A 67 -17.51 -20.68 -46.37
C SER A 67 -17.38 -19.17 -46.62
N ALA A 68 -16.17 -18.72 -46.98
CA ALA A 68 -15.92 -17.33 -47.37
C ALA A 68 -16.94 -16.86 -48.44
N THR A 69 -17.68 -15.78 -48.15
CA THR A 69 -18.60 -15.16 -49.10
C THR A 69 -17.84 -14.62 -50.31
N ALA A 70 -18.53 -14.38 -51.43
CA ALA A 70 -17.89 -13.87 -52.65
C ALA A 70 -17.13 -12.54 -52.45
N ASP A 71 -17.53 -11.74 -51.45
CA ASP A 71 -16.90 -10.46 -51.10
C ASP A 71 -15.88 -10.55 -49.95
N ALA A 72 -15.64 -11.73 -49.37
CA ALA A 72 -14.73 -11.94 -48.25
C ALA A 72 -13.31 -11.44 -48.51
N GLY A 73 -12.76 -11.69 -49.71
CA GLY A 73 -11.43 -11.21 -50.09
C GLY A 73 -11.33 -9.69 -50.16
N ALA A 74 -12.40 -9.01 -50.61
CA ALA A 74 -12.47 -7.55 -50.63
C ALA A 74 -12.53 -6.98 -49.21
N ARG A 75 -13.37 -7.56 -48.33
CA ARG A 75 -13.46 -7.18 -46.92
C ARG A 75 -12.13 -7.38 -46.17
N TYR A 76 -11.47 -8.52 -46.40
CA TYR A 76 -10.14 -8.79 -45.88
C TYR A 76 -9.13 -7.74 -46.32
N THR A 77 -9.06 -7.44 -47.62
CA THR A 77 -8.13 -6.45 -48.17
C THR A 77 -8.36 -5.06 -47.57
N LEU A 78 -9.62 -4.64 -47.45
CA LEU A 78 -9.98 -3.36 -46.81
C LEU A 78 -9.53 -3.32 -45.35
N GLY A 79 -9.82 -4.37 -44.59
CA GLY A 79 -9.37 -4.51 -43.20
C GLY A 79 -7.86 -4.44 -43.09
N TRP A 80 -7.15 -5.16 -43.94
CA TRP A 80 -5.70 -5.19 -43.99
C TRP A 80 -5.09 -3.82 -44.26
N GLN A 81 -5.62 -3.07 -45.22
CA GLN A 81 -5.19 -1.69 -45.49
C GLN A 81 -5.38 -0.79 -44.27
N GLN A 82 -6.50 -0.93 -43.53
CA GLN A 82 -6.74 -0.20 -42.29
C GLN A 82 -5.72 -0.57 -41.21
N GLY A 83 -5.45 -1.86 -41.03
CA GLY A 83 -4.48 -2.35 -40.04
C GLY A 83 -3.05 -1.89 -40.34
N ASN A 84 -2.61 -2.02 -41.59
CA ASN A 84 -1.29 -1.57 -42.04
C ASN A 84 -1.11 -0.06 -41.84
N THR A 85 -2.14 0.73 -42.17
CA THR A 85 -2.17 2.18 -41.91
C THR A 85 -2.02 2.46 -40.41
N GLN A 86 -2.78 1.76 -39.55
CA GLN A 86 -2.68 1.92 -38.10
C GLN A 86 -1.29 1.57 -37.55
N MET A 87 -0.68 0.49 -38.03
CA MET A 87 0.66 0.07 -37.63
C MET A 87 1.69 1.18 -37.92
N TRP A 88 1.76 1.63 -39.17
CA TRP A 88 2.70 2.66 -39.60
C TRP A 88 2.43 4.01 -38.93
N THR A 89 1.17 4.41 -38.79
CA THR A 89 0.80 5.61 -38.02
C THR A 89 1.24 5.51 -36.56
N ALA A 90 1.07 4.37 -35.90
CA ALA A 90 1.51 4.20 -34.51
C ALA A 90 3.04 4.32 -34.38
N MET A 91 3.80 3.74 -35.31
CA MET A 91 5.26 3.90 -35.35
C MET A 91 5.65 5.37 -35.54
N GLY A 92 5.00 6.06 -36.48
CA GLY A 92 5.21 7.49 -36.70
C GLY A 92 4.94 8.31 -35.45
N VAL A 93 3.78 8.12 -34.81
CA VAL A 93 3.41 8.82 -33.55
C VAL A 93 4.47 8.59 -32.48
N ALA A 94 4.93 7.36 -32.30
CA ALA A 94 5.94 7.03 -31.28
C ALA A 94 7.30 7.69 -31.55
N ASP A 95 7.71 7.83 -32.81
CA ASP A 95 8.93 8.54 -33.18
C ASP A 95 8.78 10.06 -32.99
N GLY A 96 7.68 10.63 -33.48
CA GLY A 96 7.40 12.07 -33.36
C GLY A 96 7.25 12.52 -31.90
N ALA A 97 6.55 11.74 -31.06
CA ALA A 97 6.33 12.07 -29.65
C ALA A 97 7.62 12.04 -28.81
N ARG A 98 8.68 11.41 -29.31
CA ARG A 98 10.03 11.44 -28.72
C ARG A 98 10.90 12.58 -29.24
N GLY A 99 10.38 13.41 -30.16
CA GLY A 99 11.14 14.48 -30.80
C GLY A 99 12.26 13.95 -31.69
N LEU A 100 12.09 12.77 -32.30
CA LEU A 100 13.07 12.21 -33.24
C LEU A 100 12.81 12.75 -34.66
N PRO A 101 13.85 12.96 -35.49
CA PRO A 101 13.66 13.22 -36.91
C PRO A 101 12.96 12.02 -37.57
N GLN A 102 12.28 12.22 -38.70
CA GLN A 102 11.56 11.15 -39.39
C GLN A 102 12.47 9.92 -39.61
N GLN A 103 12.05 8.76 -39.09
CA GLN A 103 12.82 7.51 -39.09
C GLN A 103 12.28 6.48 -40.10
N PHE A 104 11.45 6.88 -41.07
CA PHE A 104 10.78 5.92 -41.95
C PHE A 104 11.76 4.93 -42.61
N GLY A 105 12.88 5.41 -43.16
CA GLY A 105 13.90 4.54 -43.77
C GLY A 105 14.50 3.54 -42.78
N VAL A 106 14.77 3.97 -41.54
CA VAL A 106 15.29 3.09 -40.47
C VAL A 106 14.24 2.06 -40.05
N ARG A 107 12.97 2.46 -39.94
CA ARG A 107 11.85 1.56 -39.63
C ARG A 107 11.60 0.55 -40.76
N ALA A 108 11.63 1.00 -42.01
CA ALA A 108 11.46 0.14 -43.18
C ALA A 108 12.60 -0.89 -43.33
N ALA A 109 13.82 -0.53 -42.91
CA ALA A 109 14.97 -1.44 -42.95
C ALA A 109 15.08 -2.38 -41.73
N ALA A 110 14.22 -2.20 -40.71
CA ALA A 110 14.26 -2.97 -39.49
C ALA A 110 14.09 -4.47 -39.76
N GLU A 111 14.78 -5.29 -38.97
CA GLU A 111 14.87 -6.74 -39.20
C GLU A 111 13.51 -7.43 -39.15
N ASP A 112 12.64 -7.01 -38.24
CA ASP A 112 11.27 -7.50 -38.09
C ASP A 112 10.41 -7.18 -39.32
N VAL A 113 10.47 -5.94 -39.82
CA VAL A 113 9.78 -5.50 -41.05
C VAL A 113 10.25 -6.30 -42.26
N ARG A 114 11.57 -6.52 -42.40
CA ARG A 114 12.15 -7.33 -43.49
C ARG A 114 11.76 -8.81 -43.39
N LYS A 115 11.89 -9.42 -42.20
CA LYS A 115 11.54 -10.84 -41.99
C LYS A 115 10.06 -11.11 -42.24
N ARG A 116 9.19 -10.18 -41.84
CA ARG A 116 7.74 -10.27 -42.09
C ARG A 116 7.35 -9.88 -43.51
N LYS A 117 8.25 -9.32 -44.32
CA LYS A 117 7.95 -8.74 -45.64
C LYS A 117 6.83 -7.71 -45.55
N THR A 118 6.82 -6.92 -44.48
CA THR A 118 5.75 -5.96 -44.19
C THR A 118 5.62 -4.93 -45.31
N PRO A 119 4.44 -4.79 -45.93
CA PRO A 119 4.22 -3.75 -46.91
C PRO A 119 4.40 -2.34 -46.33
N LEU A 120 5.17 -1.53 -47.04
CA LEU A 120 5.55 -0.20 -46.59
C LEU A 120 4.39 0.80 -46.78
N ASN A 121 4.18 1.69 -45.80
CA ASN A 121 3.21 2.78 -45.91
C ASN A 121 3.79 4.08 -45.33
N GLN A 122 4.59 4.76 -46.14
CA GLN A 122 5.24 6.01 -45.75
C GLN A 122 4.23 7.11 -45.41
N GLY A 123 3.14 7.25 -46.18
CA GLY A 123 2.13 8.27 -45.92
C GLY A 123 1.47 8.12 -44.54
N ALA A 124 1.14 6.89 -44.14
CA ALA A 124 0.61 6.62 -42.81
C ALA A 124 1.63 6.89 -41.69
N TYR A 125 2.90 6.55 -41.92
CA TYR A 125 3.99 6.87 -41.01
C TYR A 125 4.17 8.38 -40.84
N ASP A 126 4.27 9.13 -41.93
CA ASP A 126 4.50 10.57 -41.92
C ASP A 126 3.34 11.32 -41.24
N ALA A 127 2.09 10.91 -41.51
CA ALA A 127 0.91 11.45 -40.82
C ALA A 127 0.95 11.18 -39.32
N GLY A 128 1.35 9.96 -38.92
CA GLY A 128 1.54 9.61 -37.52
C GLY A 128 2.65 10.43 -36.87
N TRP A 129 3.78 10.59 -37.57
CA TRP A 129 4.92 11.36 -37.09
C TRP A 129 4.57 12.82 -36.85
N LEU A 130 3.84 13.46 -37.76
CA LEU A 130 3.36 14.84 -37.56
C LEU A 130 2.49 14.96 -36.29
N LYS A 131 1.59 14.00 -36.06
CA LYS A 131 0.77 13.97 -34.83
C LYS A 131 1.62 13.80 -33.57
N GLY A 132 2.60 12.90 -33.58
CA GLY A 132 3.52 12.71 -32.47
C GLY A 132 4.39 13.96 -32.22
N ASN A 133 4.91 14.57 -33.28
CA ASN A 133 5.74 15.77 -33.19
C ASN A 133 4.96 16.95 -32.60
N ALA A 134 3.69 17.12 -32.98
CA ALA A 134 2.81 18.10 -32.34
C ALA A 134 2.68 17.83 -30.83
N GLN A 135 2.44 16.58 -30.41
CA GLN A 135 2.36 16.23 -28.99
C GLN A 135 3.66 16.54 -28.23
N TYR A 136 4.82 16.29 -28.84
CA TYR A 136 6.12 16.61 -28.27
C TYR A 136 6.26 18.12 -28.01
N TRP A 137 5.99 18.96 -29.01
CA TRP A 137 6.12 20.41 -28.88
C TRP A 137 5.05 21.02 -27.99
N GLU A 138 3.82 20.51 -28.00
CA GLU A 138 2.78 20.87 -27.04
C GLU A 138 3.23 20.58 -25.60
N GLY A 139 3.84 19.42 -25.36
CA GLY A 139 4.39 19.07 -24.05
C GLY A 139 5.54 19.98 -23.59
N ILE A 140 6.43 20.38 -24.51
CA ILE A 140 7.50 21.35 -24.24
C ILE A 140 6.88 22.71 -23.89
N GLY A 141 6.01 23.23 -24.76
CA GLY A 141 5.34 24.51 -24.54
C GLY A 141 4.61 24.55 -23.21
N LYS A 142 3.87 23.48 -22.85
CA LYS A 142 3.18 23.37 -21.57
C LYS A 142 4.12 23.47 -20.37
N ARG A 143 5.30 22.85 -20.42
CA ARG A 143 6.30 22.96 -19.35
C ARG A 143 6.85 24.38 -19.23
N ASP A 144 7.18 24.99 -20.36
CA ASP A 144 7.73 26.35 -20.38
C ASP A 144 6.71 27.37 -19.87
N GLY A 145 5.44 27.24 -20.30
CA GLY A 145 4.34 28.06 -19.79
C GLY A 145 4.13 27.87 -18.29
N ALA A 146 4.13 26.64 -17.79
CA ALA A 146 3.96 26.35 -16.36
C ALA A 146 5.14 26.84 -15.51
N ALA A 147 6.34 26.93 -16.10
CA ALA A 147 7.51 27.51 -15.46
C ALA A 147 7.53 29.05 -15.48
N GLY A 148 6.49 29.70 -16.05
CA GLY A 148 6.44 31.15 -16.17
C GLY A 148 7.47 31.71 -17.15
N GLN A 149 7.85 30.95 -18.18
CA GLN A 149 8.76 31.43 -19.23
C GLN A 149 7.98 32.29 -20.25
N PRO A 150 8.60 33.33 -20.83
CA PRO A 150 7.97 34.13 -21.88
C PRO A 150 7.69 33.27 -23.12
N ILE A 151 6.65 33.61 -23.88
CA ILE A 151 6.33 32.87 -25.12
C ILE A 151 7.45 32.95 -26.16
N GLY A 152 8.30 33.98 -26.06
CA GLY A 152 9.51 34.14 -26.87
C GLY A 152 10.55 33.03 -26.65
N SER A 153 10.48 32.26 -25.56
CA SER A 153 11.35 31.09 -25.34
C SER A 153 11.20 30.01 -26.42
N LYS A 154 10.13 30.06 -27.21
CA LYS A 154 9.93 29.20 -28.37
C LYS A 154 11.03 29.28 -29.42
N GLU A 155 11.74 30.41 -29.52
CA GLU A 155 12.84 30.58 -30.47
C GLU A 155 14.04 29.69 -30.14
N ALA A 156 14.29 29.41 -28.85
CA ALA A 156 15.28 28.43 -28.44
C ALA A 156 14.87 27.02 -28.89
N GLY A 157 13.60 26.66 -28.72
CA GLY A 157 13.04 25.40 -29.20
C GLY A 157 13.14 25.26 -30.72
N ARG A 158 12.84 26.33 -31.47
CA ARG A 158 12.98 26.38 -32.93
C ARG A 158 14.43 26.19 -33.39
N SER A 159 15.38 26.85 -32.72
CA SER A 159 16.81 26.68 -32.99
C SER A 159 17.28 25.25 -32.72
N GLN A 160 16.88 24.68 -31.58
CA GLN A 160 17.21 23.30 -31.21
C GLN A 160 16.61 22.28 -32.19
N ALA A 161 15.37 22.49 -32.63
CA ALA A 161 14.71 21.64 -33.62
C ALA A 161 15.50 21.63 -34.94
N SER A 162 15.92 22.81 -35.40
CA SER A 162 16.75 22.98 -36.60
C SER A 162 18.07 22.20 -36.50
N GLN A 163 18.78 22.32 -35.36
CA GLN A 163 20.03 21.59 -35.12
C GLN A 163 19.86 20.07 -35.06
N ALA A 164 18.72 19.60 -34.52
CA ALA A 164 18.41 18.18 -34.42
C ALA A 164 17.79 17.58 -35.69
N GLY A 165 17.52 18.38 -36.72
CA GLY A 165 16.82 17.96 -37.93
C GLY A 165 15.35 17.59 -37.69
N VAL A 166 14.74 18.13 -36.63
CA VAL A 166 13.34 17.90 -36.23
C VAL A 166 12.49 19.08 -36.67
N ARG A 167 11.27 18.81 -37.14
CA ARG A 167 10.32 19.87 -37.48
C ARG A 167 9.81 20.55 -36.21
N PHE A 168 10.00 21.86 -36.09
CA PHE A 168 9.34 22.65 -35.07
C PHE A 168 7.85 22.82 -35.38
N ASP A 169 6.97 22.55 -34.41
CA ASP A 169 5.54 22.79 -34.52
C ASP A 169 5.14 24.00 -33.65
N ASP A 170 5.09 25.18 -34.29
CA ASP A 170 4.84 26.46 -33.61
C ASP A 170 3.43 26.54 -33.00
N ALA A 171 2.44 25.96 -33.67
CA ALA A 171 1.06 25.96 -33.20
C ALA A 171 0.90 25.05 -31.98
N ALA A 172 1.45 23.83 -32.06
CA ALA A 172 1.40 22.88 -30.95
C ALA A 172 2.15 23.42 -29.72
N TYR A 173 3.36 23.97 -29.90
CA TYR A 173 4.10 24.64 -28.83
C TYR A 173 3.27 25.76 -28.20
N SER A 174 2.71 26.66 -29.01
CA SER A 174 2.00 27.84 -28.51
C SER A 174 0.72 27.46 -27.74
N ASN A 175 -0.01 26.44 -28.21
CA ASN A 175 -1.18 25.89 -27.52
C ASN A 175 -0.79 25.29 -26.17
N GLY A 176 0.26 24.46 -26.15
CA GLY A 176 0.80 23.90 -24.92
C GLY A 176 1.21 25.00 -23.94
N TRP A 177 1.93 26.01 -24.42
CA TRP A 177 2.37 27.14 -23.62
C TRP A 177 1.21 27.93 -23.01
N GLN A 178 0.12 28.17 -23.74
CA GLN A 178 -1.06 28.83 -23.18
C GLN A 178 -1.69 28.03 -22.03
N VAL A 179 -1.77 26.70 -22.18
CA VAL A 179 -2.24 25.80 -21.11
C VAL A 179 -1.30 25.84 -19.90
N GLY A 180 0.01 25.79 -20.13
CA GLY A 180 1.01 25.90 -19.09
C GLY A 180 0.97 27.25 -18.36
N ASN A 181 0.87 28.35 -19.09
CA ASN A 181 0.83 29.70 -18.52
C ASN A 181 -0.45 29.92 -17.69
N ARG A 182 -1.59 29.36 -18.12
CA ARG A 182 -2.80 29.31 -17.28
C ARG A 182 -2.52 28.59 -15.97
N GLN A 183 -1.87 27.42 -16.00
CA GLN A 183 -1.49 26.68 -14.79
C GLN A 183 -0.57 27.49 -13.87
N PHE A 184 0.45 28.17 -14.43
CA PHE A 184 1.35 29.02 -13.67
C PHE A 184 0.60 30.10 -12.86
N TRP A 185 -0.34 30.81 -13.49
CA TRP A 185 -1.14 31.83 -12.80
C TRP A 185 -2.15 31.25 -11.82
N GLN A 186 -2.72 30.08 -12.10
CA GLN A 186 -3.58 29.37 -11.17
C GLN A 186 -2.79 28.99 -9.90
N ASP A 187 -1.62 28.37 -10.05
CA ASP A 187 -0.75 27.96 -8.94
C ASP A 187 -0.26 29.16 -8.14
N ALA A 188 0.12 30.25 -8.81
CA ALA A 188 0.49 31.49 -8.16
C ALA A 188 -0.66 32.04 -7.29
N GLY A 189 -1.88 32.08 -7.82
CA GLY A 189 -3.06 32.56 -7.09
C GLY A 189 -3.38 31.70 -5.87
N SER A 190 -3.40 30.38 -6.04
CA SER A 190 -3.62 29.44 -4.93
C SER A 190 -2.51 29.53 -3.88
N ASN A 191 -1.25 29.57 -4.28
CA ASN A 191 -0.13 29.64 -3.34
C ASN A 191 -0.12 30.96 -2.56
N ASP A 192 -0.30 32.09 -3.23
CA ASP A 192 -0.36 33.41 -2.58
C ASP A 192 -1.52 33.45 -1.56
N ALA A 193 -2.71 32.94 -1.92
CA ALA A 193 -3.84 32.83 -1.00
C ALA A 193 -3.56 31.91 0.20
N SER A 194 -2.98 30.72 -0.03
CA SER A 194 -2.64 29.76 1.03
C SER A 194 -1.62 30.30 2.05
N ASN A 195 -0.83 31.30 1.66
CA ASN A 195 0.15 31.97 2.50
C ASN A 195 -0.37 33.29 3.10
N GLY A 196 -1.64 33.63 2.88
CA GLY A 196 -2.25 34.86 3.38
C GLY A 196 -1.68 36.13 2.71
N VAL A 197 -1.22 36.02 1.46
CA VAL A 197 -0.76 37.15 0.65
C VAL A 197 -2.00 37.85 0.05
N PRO A 198 -2.13 39.18 0.20
CA PRO A 198 -3.29 39.92 -0.30
C PRO A 198 -3.30 40.00 -1.84
N ASP A 199 -4.50 40.06 -2.45
CA ASP A 199 -4.65 40.20 -3.91
C ASP A 199 -3.99 41.48 -4.46
N SER A 200 -3.74 42.49 -3.62
CA SER A 200 -3.00 43.70 -4.03
C SER A 200 -1.58 43.41 -4.53
N GLU A 201 -0.95 42.31 -4.09
CA GLU A 201 0.37 41.88 -4.59
C GLU A 201 0.33 41.38 -6.05
N LEU A 202 -0.86 41.06 -6.59
CA LEU A 202 -1.02 40.69 -8.00
C LEU A 202 -0.48 41.79 -8.92
N LEU A 203 -0.68 43.07 -8.59
CA LEU A 203 -0.21 44.18 -9.42
C LEU A 203 1.32 44.15 -9.59
N LYS A 204 2.04 43.88 -8.50
CA LYS A 204 3.50 43.77 -8.49
C LYS A 204 3.96 42.55 -9.27
N ARG A 205 3.32 41.39 -9.05
CA ARG A 205 3.62 40.14 -9.77
C ARG A 205 3.36 40.30 -11.27
N ALA A 206 2.23 40.89 -11.65
CA ALA A 206 1.86 41.16 -13.04
C ALA A 206 2.85 42.12 -13.71
N ALA A 207 3.31 43.17 -13.01
CA ALA A 207 4.34 44.06 -13.53
C ALA A 207 5.67 43.32 -13.79
N GLN A 208 6.12 42.49 -12.84
CA GLN A 208 7.33 41.67 -12.99
C GLN A 208 7.21 40.67 -14.14
N ALA A 209 6.06 40.00 -14.26
CA ALA A 209 5.77 39.07 -15.35
C ALA A 209 5.79 39.78 -16.71
N ARG A 210 5.16 40.95 -16.83
CA ARG A 210 5.19 41.77 -18.05
C ARG A 210 6.62 42.19 -18.42
N SER A 211 7.43 42.62 -17.44
CA SER A 211 8.84 42.96 -17.70
C SER A 211 9.69 41.77 -18.14
N ALA A 212 9.31 40.56 -17.72
CA ALA A 212 9.94 39.32 -18.15
C ALA A 212 9.36 38.75 -19.47
N GLY A 213 8.38 39.42 -20.09
CA GLY A 213 7.73 38.97 -21.32
C GLY A 213 6.71 37.83 -21.15
N VAL A 214 6.28 37.56 -19.92
CA VAL A 214 5.29 36.53 -19.59
C VAL A 214 3.89 37.11 -19.74
N GLN A 215 3.00 36.39 -20.44
CA GLN A 215 1.60 36.81 -20.57
C GLN A 215 0.89 36.68 -19.23
N VAL A 216 0.28 37.77 -18.76
CA VAL A 216 -0.46 37.79 -17.50
C VAL A 216 -1.87 37.23 -17.70
N GLN A 217 -2.31 36.34 -16.79
CA GLN A 217 -3.68 35.81 -16.71
C GLN A 217 -4.30 36.20 -15.36
N GLU A 218 -4.76 37.46 -15.24
CA GLU A 218 -5.25 38.01 -13.97
C GLU A 218 -6.55 37.34 -13.50
N ASP A 219 -7.44 36.98 -14.42
CA ASP A 219 -8.70 36.28 -14.16
C ASP A 219 -8.46 34.89 -13.56
N VAL A 220 -7.52 34.14 -14.15
CA VAL A 220 -7.14 32.80 -13.69
C VAL A 220 -6.53 32.87 -12.29
N TYR A 221 -5.61 33.81 -12.08
CA TYR A 221 -5.01 34.05 -10.77
C TYR A 221 -6.08 34.37 -9.72
N ARG A 222 -6.96 35.34 -9.99
CA ARG A 222 -7.98 35.77 -9.03
C ARG A 222 -9.01 34.70 -8.75
N ALA A 223 -9.37 33.90 -9.74
CA ALA A 223 -10.27 32.76 -9.54
C ALA A 223 -9.65 31.74 -8.56
N ALA A 224 -8.37 31.39 -8.75
CA ALA A 224 -7.63 30.48 -7.89
C ALA A 224 -7.43 31.05 -6.48
N TRP A 225 -7.06 32.33 -6.39
CA TRP A 225 -6.86 33.04 -5.13
C TRP A 225 -8.15 33.11 -4.31
N ASN A 226 -9.28 33.47 -4.93
CA ASN A 226 -10.58 33.54 -4.25
C ASN A 226 -11.08 32.18 -3.77
N ALA A 227 -10.76 31.10 -4.49
CA ALA A 227 -11.09 29.75 -4.05
C ALA A 227 -10.25 29.32 -2.83
N GLU A 228 -8.95 29.61 -2.84
CA GLU A 228 -8.01 29.10 -1.84
C GLU A 228 -7.93 29.95 -0.57
N ILE A 229 -8.24 31.25 -0.63
CA ILE A 229 -8.20 32.13 0.54
C ILE A 229 -9.15 31.67 1.65
N VAL A 230 -10.24 31.00 1.29
CA VAL A 230 -11.18 30.39 2.24
C VAL A 230 -10.49 29.27 3.03
N ASN A 231 -9.69 28.44 2.35
CA ASN A 231 -8.94 27.35 3.00
C ASN A 231 -7.82 27.90 3.91
N TYR A 232 -7.17 29.01 3.52
CA TYR A 232 -6.24 29.71 4.41
C TYR A 232 -6.89 30.05 5.75
N TRP A 233 -8.09 30.65 5.74
CA TRP A 233 -8.80 31.01 6.97
C TRP A 233 -9.23 29.81 7.79
N ARG A 234 -9.69 28.72 7.15
CA ARG A 234 -9.99 27.45 7.85
C ARG A 234 -8.75 26.88 8.52
N ASN A 235 -7.64 26.79 7.79
CA ASN A 235 -6.37 26.25 8.30
C ASN A 235 -5.80 27.11 9.42
N LEU A 236 -5.91 28.43 9.30
CA LEU A 236 -5.49 29.38 10.33
C LEU A 236 -6.35 29.22 11.60
N GLY A 237 -7.67 29.13 11.46
CA GLY A 237 -8.58 28.91 12.58
C GLY A 237 -8.30 27.60 13.32
N ALA A 238 -8.13 26.50 12.58
CA ALA A 238 -7.78 25.21 13.15
C ALA A 238 -6.39 25.22 13.83
N ARG A 239 -5.41 25.95 13.30
CA ARG A 239 -4.10 26.09 13.96
C ARG A 239 -4.23 26.89 15.26
N ASP A 240 -4.85 28.06 15.17
CA ASP A 240 -4.94 29.03 16.25
C ASP A 240 -5.73 28.50 17.47
N ALA A 241 -6.70 27.61 17.23
CA ALA A 241 -7.48 26.92 18.26
C ALA A 241 -6.63 26.23 19.33
N VAL A 242 -5.43 25.76 18.96
CA VAL A 242 -4.53 25.04 19.87
C VAL A 242 -3.18 25.73 20.04
N THR A 243 -3.08 27.00 19.64
CA THR A 243 -1.88 27.83 19.84
C THR A 243 -2.18 29.18 20.51
N GLY A 244 -3.37 29.36 21.06
CA GLY A 244 -3.73 30.50 21.90
C GLY A 244 -4.07 31.80 21.15
N SER A 245 -4.30 31.73 19.83
CA SER A 245 -4.70 32.89 19.03
C SER A 245 -6.20 32.90 18.77
N GLU A 246 -6.77 34.10 18.65
CA GLU A 246 -8.19 34.31 18.39
C GLU A 246 -8.41 35.22 17.18
N PHE A 247 -9.63 35.18 16.65
CA PHE A 247 -10.01 35.94 15.46
C PHE A 247 -9.76 37.44 15.61
N GLY A 248 -9.95 38.02 16.81
CA GLY A 248 -9.75 39.45 17.03
C GLY A 248 -8.34 39.93 16.67
N VAL A 249 -7.31 39.12 16.97
CA VAL A 249 -5.91 39.41 16.61
C VAL A 249 -5.71 39.25 15.10
N ARG A 250 -6.11 38.10 14.54
CA ARG A 250 -5.95 37.79 13.11
C ARG A 250 -6.70 38.75 12.19
N GLY A 251 -7.89 39.17 12.59
CA GLY A 251 -8.69 40.14 11.86
C GLY A 251 -8.00 41.50 11.77
N ARG A 252 -7.32 41.95 12.83
CA ARG A 252 -6.53 43.19 12.80
C ARG A 252 -5.31 43.06 11.89
N GLU A 253 -4.57 41.97 12.00
CA GLU A 253 -3.41 41.67 11.12
C GLU A 253 -3.83 41.63 9.65
N ALA A 254 -4.95 40.97 9.35
CA ALA A 254 -5.49 40.87 8.00
C ALA A 254 -5.91 42.24 7.44
N ARG A 255 -6.58 43.09 8.24
CA ARG A 255 -6.92 44.46 7.84
C ARG A 255 -5.69 45.31 7.54
N GLN A 256 -4.65 45.22 8.38
CA GLN A 256 -3.39 45.93 8.16
C GLN A 256 -2.70 45.52 6.86
N LYS A 257 -2.82 44.24 6.48
CA LYS A 257 -2.27 43.70 5.22
C LYS A 257 -3.18 43.90 4.01
N GLY A 258 -4.41 44.38 4.18
CA GLY A 258 -5.41 44.42 3.10
C GLY A 258 -5.89 43.03 2.65
N LEU A 259 -5.80 42.02 3.51
CA LEU A 259 -6.24 40.65 3.21
C LEU A 259 -7.76 40.53 3.36
N LYS A 260 -8.43 39.88 2.41
CA LYS A 260 -9.86 39.57 2.51
C LYS A 260 -10.12 38.64 3.70
N ILE A 261 -11.14 38.98 4.50
CA ILE A 261 -11.44 38.30 5.76
C ILE A 261 -12.61 37.35 5.59
N PHE A 262 -12.44 36.12 6.06
CA PHE A 262 -13.45 35.06 6.09
C PHE A 262 -13.64 34.58 7.54
N GLU A 263 -14.38 35.40 8.31
CA GLU A 263 -14.58 35.20 9.74
C GLU A 263 -15.37 33.93 10.06
N ALA A 264 -16.42 33.64 9.29
CA ALA A 264 -17.27 32.48 9.51
C ALA A 264 -16.46 31.18 9.37
N GLU A 265 -15.64 31.09 8.32
CA GLU A 265 -14.82 29.92 8.02
C GLU A 265 -13.68 29.74 9.01
N TYR A 266 -13.08 30.84 9.49
CA TYR A 266 -12.13 30.81 10.59
C TYR A 266 -12.78 30.28 11.87
N ARG A 267 -13.91 30.88 12.30
CA ARG A 267 -14.58 30.54 13.56
C ARG A 267 -15.06 29.09 13.54
N GLN A 268 -15.68 28.65 12.45
CA GLN A 268 -16.14 27.28 12.30
C GLN A 268 -14.98 26.27 12.45
N ALA A 269 -13.85 26.50 11.76
CA ALA A 269 -12.70 25.61 11.85
C ALA A 269 -12.03 25.65 13.23
N TRP A 270 -11.99 26.83 13.86
CA TRP A 270 -11.48 27.03 15.21
C TRP A 270 -12.30 26.26 16.25
N GLU A 271 -13.63 26.43 16.23
CA GLU A 271 -14.56 25.71 17.12
C GLU A 271 -14.49 24.20 16.90
N GLN A 272 -14.47 23.76 15.64
CA GLN A 272 -14.34 22.34 15.30
C GLN A 272 -13.06 21.72 15.86
N ARG A 273 -11.92 22.42 15.73
CA ARG A 273 -10.65 21.93 16.27
C ARG A 273 -10.67 21.86 17.79
N LEU A 274 -11.28 22.82 18.47
CA LEU A 274 -11.43 22.81 19.93
C LEU A 274 -12.30 21.65 20.39
N MET A 275 -13.43 21.39 19.72
CA MET A 275 -14.25 20.20 20.01
C MET A 275 -13.42 18.91 19.93
N GLN A 276 -12.62 18.75 18.87
CA GLN A 276 -11.74 17.59 18.71
C GLN A 276 -10.66 17.53 19.80
N HIS A 277 -10.08 18.66 20.18
CA HIS A 277 -9.09 18.72 21.25
C HIS A 277 -9.69 18.25 22.59
N TRP A 278 -10.83 18.80 22.99
CA TRP A 278 -11.48 18.45 24.26
C TRP A 278 -11.96 17.01 24.29
N GLU A 279 -12.42 16.48 23.16
CA GLU A 279 -12.74 15.06 23.02
C GLU A 279 -11.48 14.18 23.20
N GLN A 280 -10.37 14.55 22.56
CA GLN A 280 -9.10 13.82 22.67
C GLN A 280 -8.57 13.82 24.10
N VAL A 281 -8.52 14.98 24.76
CA VAL A 281 -8.07 15.08 26.16
C VAL A 281 -8.99 14.26 27.07
N GLY A 282 -10.30 14.29 26.83
CA GLY A 282 -11.27 13.45 27.54
C GLY A 282 -10.96 11.96 27.39
N LYS A 283 -10.63 11.48 26.19
CA LYS A 283 -10.23 10.08 25.95
C LYS A 283 -8.92 9.73 26.67
N GLU A 284 -7.91 10.60 26.59
CA GLU A 284 -6.59 10.40 27.21
C GLU A 284 -6.64 10.41 28.74
N ASP A 285 -7.59 11.14 29.33
CA ASP A 285 -7.86 11.17 30.76
C ASP A 285 -8.81 10.05 31.20
N GLY A 286 -9.73 9.61 30.33
CA GLY A 286 -10.71 8.56 30.63
C GLY A 286 -10.07 7.21 30.93
N TYR A 287 -8.93 6.91 30.30
CA TYR A 287 -8.26 5.63 30.47
C TYR A 287 -7.31 5.61 31.68
N GLY A 288 -7.89 5.32 32.86
CA GLY A 288 -7.13 5.04 34.09
C GLY A 288 -6.59 6.27 34.84
N LYS A 289 -7.04 7.48 34.50
CA LYS A 289 -6.75 8.71 35.25
C LYS A 289 -8.02 9.27 35.90
N PRO A 290 -7.90 10.10 36.95
CA PRO A 290 -9.05 10.79 37.53
C PRO A 290 -9.72 11.73 36.52
N PHE A 291 -10.94 12.16 36.85
CA PHE A 291 -11.64 13.19 36.08
C PHE A 291 -11.00 14.57 36.33
N LEU A 292 -10.37 15.15 35.31
CA LEU A 292 -9.50 16.34 35.44
C LEU A 292 -10.06 17.60 34.78
N LEU A 293 -11.34 17.63 34.39
CA LEU A 293 -11.92 18.72 33.58
C LEU A 293 -11.64 20.13 34.15
N GLU A 294 -11.88 20.34 35.44
CA GLU A 294 -11.72 21.68 36.04
C GLU A 294 -10.25 22.13 36.03
N GLU A 295 -9.32 21.21 36.26
CA GLU A 295 -7.87 21.49 36.16
C GLU A 295 -7.48 21.80 34.71
N ARG A 296 -8.01 21.05 33.75
CA ARG A 296 -7.76 21.29 32.31
C ARG A 296 -8.29 22.66 31.88
N ILE A 297 -9.50 23.03 32.30
CA ILE A 297 -10.08 24.35 32.00
C ILE A 297 -9.28 25.47 32.66
N ALA A 298 -8.85 25.30 33.92
CA ALA A 298 -8.03 26.28 34.63
C ALA A 298 -6.67 26.52 33.93
N ASN A 299 -6.08 25.48 33.34
CA ASN A 299 -4.80 25.56 32.66
C ASN A 299 -4.88 25.84 31.15
N ALA A 300 -6.07 25.79 30.54
CA ALA A 300 -6.25 25.87 29.09
C ALA A 300 -5.52 27.05 28.45
N ARG A 301 -5.63 28.26 29.02
CA ARG A 301 -4.94 29.46 28.51
C ARG A 301 -3.41 29.34 28.53
N ARG A 302 -2.85 28.76 29.59
CA ARG A 302 -1.41 28.52 29.71
C ARG A 302 -0.94 27.52 28.66
N ASP A 303 -1.79 26.55 28.35
CA ASP A 303 -1.51 25.47 27.40
C ASP A 303 -1.86 25.87 25.95
N GLY A 304 -2.28 27.13 25.72
CA GLY A 304 -2.58 27.66 24.39
C GLY A 304 -3.91 27.19 23.81
N VAL A 305 -4.86 26.78 24.65
CA VAL A 305 -6.18 26.27 24.23
C VAL A 305 -7.30 27.08 24.90
N PHE A 306 -8.48 27.06 24.30
CA PHE A 306 -9.66 27.74 24.81
C PHE A 306 -10.76 26.74 25.22
N ALA A 307 -11.47 27.06 26.31
CA ALA A 307 -12.71 26.39 26.64
C ALA A 307 -13.87 27.01 25.83
N ILE A 308 -14.65 26.16 25.17
CA ILE A 308 -15.91 26.47 24.48
C ILE A 308 -17.12 26.08 25.35
N PRO A 309 -18.34 26.59 25.06
CA PRO A 309 -19.54 26.25 25.85
C PRO A 309 -19.76 24.73 26.03
N ASP A 310 -19.49 23.94 24.98
CA ASP A 310 -19.70 22.48 25.00
C ASP A 310 -18.53 21.68 25.59
N THR A 311 -17.46 22.34 26.06
CA THR A 311 -16.24 21.69 26.58
C THR A 311 -16.56 20.62 27.61
N ARG A 312 -17.44 20.95 28.57
CA ARG A 312 -17.84 20.04 29.65
C ARG A 312 -18.53 18.79 29.09
N ALA A 313 -19.52 18.97 28.22
CA ALA A 313 -20.27 17.85 27.65
C ALA A 313 -19.38 16.94 26.79
N ILE A 314 -18.51 17.53 25.95
CA ILE A 314 -17.62 16.79 25.06
C ILE A 314 -16.59 15.99 25.87
N TYR A 315 -15.91 16.65 26.81
CA TYR A 315 -14.90 16.00 27.66
C TYR A 315 -15.52 14.90 28.50
N THR A 316 -16.63 15.17 29.20
CA THR A 316 -17.27 14.19 30.09
C THR A 316 -17.68 12.95 29.32
N ARG A 317 -18.37 13.11 28.18
CA ARG A 317 -18.78 11.95 27.36
C ARG A 317 -17.58 11.12 26.88
N ALA A 318 -16.51 11.78 26.46
CA ALA A 318 -15.29 11.12 25.99
C ALA A 318 -14.56 10.38 27.13
N TRP A 319 -14.46 11.03 28.29
CA TRP A 319 -13.86 10.46 29.49
C TRP A 319 -14.66 9.25 29.99
N GLU A 320 -15.99 9.36 30.11
CA GLU A 320 -16.85 8.28 30.57
C GLU A 320 -16.79 7.06 29.64
N ALA A 321 -16.77 7.29 28.32
CA ALA A 321 -16.66 6.22 27.34
C ALA A 321 -15.33 5.44 27.47
N GLU A 322 -14.20 6.13 27.63
CA GLU A 322 -12.90 5.47 27.81
C GLU A 322 -12.71 4.89 29.22
N ASN A 323 -13.30 5.52 30.24
CA ASN A 323 -13.31 4.98 31.60
C ASN A 323 -14.11 3.68 31.68
N ALA A 324 -15.25 3.60 31.01
CA ALA A 324 -16.03 2.37 30.89
C ALA A 324 -15.23 1.25 30.21
N ARG A 325 -14.37 1.58 29.23
CA ARG A 325 -13.47 0.60 28.59
C ARG A 325 -12.30 0.19 29.50
N TYR A 326 -11.82 1.08 30.35
CA TYR A 326 -10.78 0.79 31.34
C TYR A 326 -11.31 -0.08 32.48
N CYS A 327 -12.46 0.28 33.04
CA CYS A 327 -13.07 -0.28 34.25
C CYS A 327 -13.86 -1.57 33.99
N VAL A 328 -13.22 -2.55 33.34
CA VAL A 328 -13.79 -3.88 33.11
C VAL A 328 -12.99 -4.96 33.85
N PRO A 329 -13.65 -6.04 34.35
CA PRO A 329 -12.97 -7.13 35.06
C PRO A 329 -11.82 -7.76 34.28
N GLU A 330 -11.95 -7.89 32.96
CA GLU A 330 -10.93 -8.46 32.07
C GLU A 330 -9.64 -7.64 32.11
N ASN A 331 -9.75 -6.31 32.06
CA ASN A 331 -8.58 -5.46 32.19
C ASN A 331 -7.95 -5.63 33.57
N ALA A 332 -8.75 -5.59 34.64
CA ALA A 332 -8.24 -5.77 35.99
C ALA A 332 -7.48 -7.10 36.16
N PHE A 333 -8.02 -8.18 35.62
CA PHE A 333 -7.39 -9.48 35.56
C PHE A 333 -6.04 -9.44 34.81
N GLU A 334 -5.98 -8.84 33.62
CA GLU A 334 -4.73 -8.73 32.86
C GLU A 334 -3.68 -7.86 33.56
N TYR A 335 -4.08 -6.77 34.21
CA TYR A 335 -3.19 -5.97 35.05
C TYR A 335 -2.64 -6.80 36.21
N GLY A 336 -3.49 -7.60 36.86
CA GLY A 336 -3.10 -8.51 37.94
C GLY A 336 -2.12 -9.59 37.47
N ARG A 337 -2.42 -10.23 36.33
CA ARG A 337 -1.57 -11.24 35.70
C ARG A 337 -0.19 -10.71 35.32
N ALA A 338 -0.13 -9.45 34.86
CA ALA A 338 1.13 -8.76 34.58
C ALA A 338 1.82 -8.17 35.82
N ASN A 339 1.25 -8.36 37.02
CA ASN A 339 1.67 -7.77 38.28
C ASN A 339 1.83 -6.24 38.21
N ARG A 340 0.89 -5.56 37.54
CA ARG A 340 0.82 -4.10 37.41
C ARG A 340 -0.31 -3.56 38.25
N ALA A 341 -0.08 -2.42 38.90
CA ALA A 341 -1.15 -1.72 39.61
C ALA A 341 -2.21 -1.20 38.64
N MET A 342 -3.48 -1.41 38.97
CA MET A 342 -4.64 -0.79 38.31
C MET A 342 -5.19 0.32 39.21
N ALA A 343 -5.50 1.48 38.64
CA ALA A 343 -6.08 2.60 39.36
C ALA A 343 -7.58 2.39 39.60
N VAL A 344 -7.96 1.40 40.41
CA VAL A 344 -9.36 1.00 40.62
C VAL A 344 -10.22 2.13 41.20
N GLU A 345 -9.61 3.06 41.95
CA GLU A 345 -10.33 4.17 42.57
C GLU A 345 -10.90 5.19 41.57
N VAL A 346 -10.44 5.19 40.31
CA VAL A 346 -11.01 6.02 39.23
C VAL A 346 -12.30 5.43 38.64
N CYS A 347 -12.64 4.19 38.99
CA CYS A 347 -13.84 3.50 38.55
C CYS A 347 -15.03 3.79 39.47
N GLN A 348 -16.23 3.57 38.94
CA GLN A 348 -17.48 3.71 39.70
C GLN A 348 -17.46 2.81 40.96
N PRO A 349 -17.92 3.30 42.13
CA PRO A 349 -17.84 2.57 43.39
C PRO A 349 -18.34 1.12 43.34
N PRO A 350 -19.49 0.80 42.70
CA PRO A 350 -20.00 -0.57 42.64
C PRO A 350 -19.08 -1.56 41.89
N LEU A 351 -18.22 -1.08 40.99
CA LEU A 351 -17.30 -1.92 40.23
C LEU A 351 -15.99 -2.19 40.98
N ARG A 352 -15.62 -1.36 41.96
CA ARG A 352 -14.28 -1.39 42.57
C ARG A 352 -13.97 -2.76 43.20
N ASP A 353 -14.91 -3.34 43.93
CA ASP A 353 -14.71 -4.65 44.57
C ASP A 353 -14.64 -5.79 43.55
N LYS A 354 -15.39 -5.69 42.45
CA LYS A 354 -15.30 -6.65 41.34
C LYS A 354 -13.93 -6.58 40.66
N LEU A 355 -13.44 -5.37 40.40
CA LEU A 355 -12.13 -5.14 39.79
C LEU A 355 -10.98 -5.59 40.71
N LYS A 356 -11.05 -5.30 42.01
CA LYS A 356 -10.07 -5.78 43.01
C LYS A 356 -9.97 -7.30 43.01
N ARG A 357 -11.11 -7.99 43.01
CA ARG A 357 -11.16 -9.47 42.94
C ARG A 357 -10.60 -10.00 41.63
N ALA A 358 -10.96 -9.41 40.49
CA ALA A 358 -10.45 -9.82 39.20
C ALA A 358 -8.92 -9.62 39.10
N TRP A 359 -8.41 -8.52 39.64
CA TRP A 359 -6.97 -8.26 39.73
C TRP A 359 -6.23 -9.30 40.59
N LEU A 360 -6.76 -9.65 41.77
CA LEU A 360 -6.21 -10.72 42.60
C LEU A 360 -6.25 -12.08 41.87
N SER A 361 -7.38 -12.38 41.21
CA SER A 361 -7.51 -13.61 40.40
C SER A 361 -6.47 -13.68 39.28
N GLY A 362 -6.09 -12.54 38.70
CA GLY A 362 -5.01 -12.43 37.74
C GLY A 362 -3.63 -12.77 38.34
N GLN A 363 -3.35 -12.33 39.57
CA GLN A 363 -2.10 -12.69 40.27
C GLN A 363 -2.03 -14.18 40.60
N ASP A 364 -3.14 -14.75 41.06
CA ASP A 364 -3.26 -16.19 41.31
C ASP A 364 -3.10 -16.97 40.01
N PHE A 365 -3.66 -16.46 38.91
CA PHE A 365 -3.49 -17.05 37.58
C PHE A 365 -2.02 -17.04 37.14
N ALA A 366 -1.30 -15.93 37.32
CA ALA A 366 0.13 -15.87 37.00
C ALA A 366 0.95 -16.88 37.81
N THR A 367 0.57 -17.10 39.07
CA THR A 367 1.20 -18.13 39.93
C THR A 367 0.88 -19.54 39.43
N ALA A 368 -0.37 -19.82 39.06
CA ALA A 368 -0.78 -21.09 38.49
C ALA A 368 -0.11 -21.37 37.13
N GLU A 369 0.02 -20.34 36.29
CA GLU A 369 0.72 -20.41 35.01
C GLU A 369 2.21 -20.74 35.21
N ALA A 370 2.88 -20.15 36.21
CA ALA A 370 4.26 -20.49 36.54
C ALA A 370 4.40 -21.95 37.01
N ARG A 371 3.48 -22.44 37.84
CA ARG A 371 3.44 -23.85 38.28
C ARG A 371 3.19 -24.80 37.11
N GLN A 372 2.29 -24.44 36.21
CA GLN A 372 2.02 -25.24 35.00
C GLN A 372 3.27 -25.33 34.13
N ARG A 373 3.97 -24.22 33.89
CA ARG A 373 5.23 -24.21 33.13
C ARG A 373 6.27 -25.13 33.76
N GLN A 374 6.43 -25.08 35.09
CA GLN A 374 7.32 -25.98 35.81
C GLN A 374 6.92 -27.45 35.62
N ALA A 375 5.63 -27.78 35.79
CA ALA A 375 5.14 -29.15 35.59
C ALA A 375 5.33 -29.65 34.14
N VAL A 376 5.25 -28.77 33.14
CA VAL A 376 5.53 -29.12 31.74
C VAL A 376 7.00 -29.49 31.56
N ASP A 377 7.90 -28.70 32.14
CA ASP A 377 9.33 -28.95 32.05
C ASP A 377 9.72 -30.22 32.80
N ASP A 378 9.12 -30.48 33.97
CA ASP A 378 9.31 -31.71 34.74
C ASP A 378 8.82 -32.94 33.95
N ALA A 379 7.62 -32.87 33.37
CA ALA A 379 7.07 -33.95 32.55
C ALA A 379 7.98 -34.26 31.34
N ARG A 380 8.49 -33.22 30.65
CA ARG A 380 9.44 -33.38 29.53
C ARG A 380 10.74 -34.05 29.97
N GLN A 381 11.28 -33.68 31.12
CA GLN A 381 12.49 -34.31 31.65
C GLN A 381 12.25 -35.78 32.01
N LEU A 382 11.11 -36.11 32.62
CA LEU A 382 10.73 -37.49 32.94
C LEU A 382 10.50 -38.33 31.68
N GLU A 383 9.85 -37.77 30.65
CA GLU A 383 9.68 -38.42 29.35
C GLU A 383 11.03 -38.73 28.69
N ALA A 384 11.98 -37.78 28.71
CA ALA A 384 13.32 -38.01 28.19
C ALA A 384 14.05 -39.13 28.96
N ARG A 385 13.97 -39.12 30.30
CA ARG A 385 14.55 -40.18 31.16
C ARG A 385 13.92 -41.55 30.88
N LEU A 386 12.60 -41.62 30.70
CA LEU A 386 11.90 -42.85 30.33
C LEU A 386 12.35 -43.37 28.98
N TYR A 387 12.44 -42.49 27.98
CA TYR A 387 12.88 -42.86 26.64
C TYR A 387 14.31 -43.41 26.65
N ASP A 388 15.25 -42.70 27.29
CA ASP A 388 16.65 -43.13 27.40
C ASP A 388 16.79 -44.41 28.21
N GLY A 389 16.05 -44.53 29.31
CA GLY A 389 16.03 -45.73 30.14
C GLY A 389 15.48 -46.95 29.39
N ARG A 390 14.39 -46.79 28.62
CA ARG A 390 13.84 -47.85 27.75
C ARG A 390 14.85 -48.27 26.68
N LYS A 391 15.52 -47.31 26.03
CA LYS A 391 16.59 -47.58 25.06
C LYS A 391 17.78 -48.31 25.69
N ARG A 392 18.13 -48.02 26.95
CA ARG A 392 19.16 -48.76 27.70
C ARG A 392 18.67 -50.17 28.03
N LEU A 393 17.42 -50.34 28.44
CA LEU A 393 16.82 -51.65 28.70
C LEU A 393 16.83 -52.52 27.44
N ASP A 394 16.41 -52.00 26.30
CA ASP A 394 16.42 -52.72 25.01
C ASP A 394 17.82 -53.14 24.57
N ARG A 395 18.85 -52.33 24.89
CA ARG A 395 20.26 -52.71 24.65
C ARG A 395 20.68 -53.83 25.59
N LEU A 396 20.39 -53.69 26.88
CA LEU A 396 20.75 -54.68 27.89
C LEU A 396 20.06 -56.03 27.65
N GLU A 397 18.78 -56.04 27.25
CA GLU A 397 18.03 -57.24 26.90
C GLU A 397 18.57 -57.91 25.63
N ARG A 398 19.03 -57.14 24.64
CA ARG A 398 19.74 -57.69 23.47
C ARG A 398 21.08 -58.29 23.86
N ASP A 399 21.84 -57.62 24.71
CA ASP A 399 23.14 -58.11 25.18
C ASP A 399 22.99 -59.39 26.01
N LEU A 400 21.96 -59.47 26.86
CA LEU A 400 21.60 -60.68 27.59
C LEU A 400 21.25 -61.83 26.64
N ARG A 401 20.42 -61.57 25.61
CA ARG A 401 20.04 -62.57 24.61
C ARG A 401 21.23 -63.06 23.79
N ASN A 402 22.10 -62.15 23.37
CA ASN A 402 23.28 -62.46 22.55
C ASN A 402 24.38 -63.20 23.34
N ASN A 403 24.39 -63.10 24.67
CA ASN A 403 25.36 -63.76 25.54
C ASN A 403 24.79 -64.99 26.27
N GLN A 404 23.65 -65.50 25.82
CA GLN A 404 23.18 -66.81 26.26
C GLN A 404 24.12 -67.90 25.76
N PRO A 405 24.40 -68.93 26.58
CA PRO A 405 25.26 -70.03 26.18
C PRO A 405 24.60 -70.81 25.04
N THR A 406 25.33 -70.99 23.94
CA THR A 406 24.93 -71.80 22.79
C THR A 406 25.83 -73.03 22.69
N LYS A 407 25.49 -73.99 21.83
CA LYS A 407 26.37 -75.14 21.55
C LYS A 407 27.77 -74.73 21.08
N GLU A 408 27.90 -73.55 20.48
CA GLU A 408 29.17 -73.00 19.95
C GLU A 408 29.91 -72.10 20.97
N LYS A 409 29.22 -71.61 22.02
CA LYS A 409 29.79 -70.75 23.07
C LYS A 409 29.34 -71.27 24.46
N PRO A 410 30.05 -72.27 25.03
CA PRO A 410 29.69 -72.86 26.31
C PRO A 410 29.84 -71.86 27.46
N ALA A 411 29.02 -72.02 28.50
CA ALA A 411 29.07 -71.17 29.68
C ALA A 411 30.41 -71.33 30.41
N THR A 412 31.10 -70.21 30.64
CA THR A 412 32.25 -70.10 31.53
C THR A 412 31.85 -69.38 32.82
N ASP A 413 32.55 -69.65 33.93
CA ASP A 413 32.33 -68.98 35.23
C ASP A 413 32.29 -67.45 35.12
N ASP A 414 33.13 -66.87 34.27
CA ASP A 414 33.18 -65.43 34.02
C ASP A 414 31.95 -64.93 33.22
N SER A 415 31.51 -65.70 32.22
CA SER A 415 30.30 -65.37 31.46
C SER A 415 29.02 -65.45 32.32
N ASP A 416 28.96 -66.41 33.24
CA ASP A 416 27.85 -66.55 34.19
C ASP A 416 27.82 -65.41 35.20
N LYS A 417 28.98 -65.01 35.74
CA LYS A 417 29.08 -63.83 36.62
C LYS A 417 28.66 -62.55 35.89
N GLN A 418 29.08 -62.36 34.64
CA GLN A 418 28.67 -61.20 33.83
C GLN A 418 27.17 -61.19 33.53
N ASN A 419 26.59 -62.34 33.18
CA ASN A 419 25.15 -62.46 32.93
C ASN A 419 24.32 -62.19 34.20
N ARG A 420 24.76 -62.67 35.37
CA ARG A 420 24.09 -62.35 36.65
C ARG A 420 24.10 -60.85 36.96
N ARG A 421 25.22 -60.16 36.71
CA ARG A 421 25.32 -58.69 36.89
C ARG A 421 24.38 -57.93 35.94
N ARG A 422 24.32 -58.33 34.68
CA ARG A 422 23.40 -57.73 33.69
C ARG A 422 21.94 -57.98 34.01
N GLU A 423 21.59 -59.16 34.51
CA GLU A 423 20.23 -59.44 34.95
C GLU A 423 19.85 -58.63 36.20
N GLN A 424 20.79 -58.40 37.10
CA GLN A 424 20.60 -57.47 38.23
C GLN A 424 20.36 -56.04 37.73
N GLU A 425 21.23 -55.53 36.85
CA GLU A 425 21.09 -54.19 36.24
C GLU A 425 19.75 -54.06 35.49
N ARG A 426 19.30 -55.12 34.83
CA ARG A 426 18.00 -55.16 34.15
C ARG A 426 16.85 -54.98 35.13
N ARG A 427 16.85 -55.71 36.25
CA ARG A 427 15.82 -55.60 37.29
C ARG A 427 15.81 -54.20 37.90
N GLU A 428 16.98 -53.67 38.25
CA GLU A 428 17.14 -52.32 38.81
C GLU A 428 16.65 -51.26 37.82
N LEU A 429 16.94 -51.41 36.53
CA LEU A 429 16.50 -50.50 35.48
C LEU A 429 14.99 -50.56 35.26
N ILE A 430 14.38 -51.75 35.31
CA ILE A 430 12.92 -51.91 35.25
C ILE A 430 12.25 -51.20 36.43
N ASP A 431 12.77 -51.38 37.65
CA ASP A 431 12.22 -50.74 38.84
C ASP A 431 12.42 -49.22 38.82
N TYR A 432 13.56 -48.74 38.30
CA TYR A 432 13.77 -47.32 38.02
C TYR A 432 12.76 -46.78 37.01
N LEU A 433 12.57 -47.45 35.87
CA LEU A 433 11.60 -47.04 34.85
C LEU A 433 10.17 -46.98 35.41
N ARG A 434 9.78 -47.94 36.25
CA ARG A 434 8.48 -47.92 36.94
C ARG A 434 8.33 -46.74 37.89
N ARG A 435 9.40 -46.29 38.56
CA ARG A 435 9.37 -45.08 39.40
C ARG A 435 9.19 -43.83 38.54
N VAL A 436 10.00 -43.67 37.50
CA VAL A 436 9.91 -42.50 36.61
C VAL A 436 8.56 -42.45 35.90
N ASP A 437 7.98 -43.59 35.52
CA ASP A 437 6.65 -43.66 34.89
C ASP A 437 5.55 -43.18 35.84
N ARG A 438 5.61 -43.55 37.12
CA ARG A 438 4.68 -43.03 38.15
C ARG A 438 4.85 -41.54 38.38
N GLU A 439 6.10 -41.05 38.46
CA GLU A 439 6.38 -39.62 38.57
C GLU A 439 5.86 -38.84 37.36
N LEU A 440 5.95 -39.40 36.14
CA LEU A 440 5.41 -38.77 34.93
C LEU A 440 3.88 -38.70 34.97
N VAL A 441 3.21 -39.76 35.42
CA VAL A 441 1.74 -39.73 35.59
C VAL A 441 1.32 -38.66 36.58
N GLU A 442 2.03 -38.54 37.71
CA GLU A 442 1.78 -37.48 38.70
C GLU A 442 2.00 -36.08 38.11
N ALA A 443 3.13 -35.86 37.41
CA ALA A 443 3.41 -34.59 36.74
C ALA A 443 2.32 -34.21 35.73
N ARG A 444 1.79 -35.18 34.97
CA ARG A 444 0.66 -34.97 34.05
C ARG A 444 -0.64 -34.63 34.78
N MET A 445 -0.93 -35.28 35.91
CA MET A 445 -2.09 -34.90 36.73
C MET A 445 -1.99 -33.45 37.24
N TRP A 446 -0.79 -33.00 37.63
CA TRP A 446 -0.57 -31.61 38.03
C TRP A 446 -0.79 -30.64 36.87
N LEU A 447 -0.48 -31.01 35.62
CA LEU A 447 -0.78 -30.18 34.45
C LEU A 447 -2.29 -29.95 34.31
N ASP A 448 -3.08 -31.02 34.35
CA ASP A 448 -4.53 -30.95 34.22
C ASP A 448 -5.15 -30.14 35.37
N GLN A 449 -4.67 -30.33 36.61
CA GLN A 449 -5.14 -29.58 37.77
C GLN A 449 -4.85 -28.09 37.66
N ASN A 450 -3.63 -27.70 37.25
CA ASN A 450 -3.28 -26.30 37.06
C ASN A 450 -4.09 -25.68 35.92
N GLU A 451 -4.35 -26.42 34.84
CA GLU A 451 -5.21 -25.95 33.75
C GLU A 451 -6.64 -25.68 34.22
N LEU A 452 -7.25 -26.62 34.95
CA LEU A 452 -8.58 -26.44 35.53
C LEU A 452 -8.63 -25.27 36.51
N HIS A 453 -7.59 -25.10 37.34
CA HIS A 453 -7.50 -23.98 38.27
C HIS A 453 -7.44 -22.64 37.53
N MET A 454 -6.60 -22.53 36.49
CA MET A 454 -6.54 -21.36 35.61
C MET A 454 -7.89 -21.05 34.93
N GLN A 455 -8.61 -22.09 34.49
CA GLN A 455 -9.95 -21.92 33.92
C GLN A 455 -10.97 -21.41 34.97
N SER A 456 -10.89 -21.88 36.22
CA SER A 456 -11.72 -21.39 37.33
C SER A 456 -11.47 -19.90 37.59
N LEU A 457 -10.21 -19.52 37.79
CA LEU A 457 -9.80 -18.14 38.06
C LEU A 457 -10.27 -17.18 36.95
N ARG A 458 -10.28 -17.63 35.70
CA ARG A 458 -10.78 -16.83 34.58
C ARG A 458 -12.31 -16.72 34.55
N ARG A 459 -13.04 -17.69 35.11
CA ARG A 459 -14.51 -17.61 35.21
C ARG A 459 -14.97 -16.74 36.38
N GLU A 460 -14.19 -16.68 37.45
CA GLU A 460 -14.49 -15.91 38.67
C GLU A 460 -14.59 -14.39 38.46
N ILE A 461 -14.09 -13.87 37.32
CA ILE A 461 -14.17 -12.44 36.99
C ILE A 461 -15.54 -12.02 36.43
N TYR A 462 -16.39 -12.97 36.04
CA TYR A 462 -17.75 -12.73 35.51
C TYR A 462 -18.79 -12.77 36.63
#